data_AF-A0A847P5L3-F1
#
_entry.id   AF-A0A847P5L3-F1
#
_cell.length_a   1.000
_cell.length_b   1.000
_cell.length_c   1.000
_cell.angle_alpha   90.00
_cell.angle_beta   90.00
_cell.angle_gamma   90.00
#
_symmetry.space_group_name_H-M   'P 1'
#
loop_
_entity.id
_entity.type
_entity.pdbx_description
1 polymer ?
#
loop_
_entity_poly.entity_id
_entity_poly.type
_entity_poly.pdbx_seq_one_letter_code
_entity_poly.pdbx_strand_id
1 'polypeptide(L)'
;MSVKNWDKSIRPREKAVNNGIESLSDSELLALIIKSGTKGCSSVELANKILNQTGGINGLMKLSIQQLMQFKGIGLAKAAQITASLELVRRMNYLEVLNRDIVKEPEILIEWLKKHIGSKNQEYFVVVFLNNKNQITGYTDIYKGSSNSVAINAAEVFSEAIKKDAQKVIIAHNHPSQFIEPSIADDKTTYQLQQAGILMNVPLIDHIIVSFDSYYSYAEKGKIRY
;
A
#
# COMPACT_ATOMS: atom_id res chain seq x y z
N MET A 1 -1.95 -33.25 -10.16
CA MET A 1 -0.75 -34.14 -10.09
C MET A 1 0.40 -33.39 -9.40
N SER A 2 1.34 -34.03 -8.69
CA SER A 2 2.48 -33.30 -8.11
C SER A 2 3.34 -32.66 -9.21
N VAL A 3 3.75 -31.40 -9.04
CA VAL A 3 4.62 -30.68 -10.02
C VAL A 3 5.94 -31.42 -10.23
N LYS A 4 6.42 -32.16 -9.21
CA LYS A 4 7.62 -32.99 -9.31
C LYS A 4 7.52 -34.12 -10.34
N ASN A 5 6.32 -34.43 -10.83
CA ASN A 5 6.06 -35.47 -11.82
C ASN A 5 5.90 -34.90 -13.24
N TRP A 6 5.88 -33.58 -13.41
CA TRP A 6 5.84 -32.95 -14.73
C TRP A 6 7.19 -33.08 -15.44
N ASP A 7 7.23 -32.88 -16.75
CA ASP A 7 8.49 -32.72 -17.46
C ASP A 7 9.30 -31.58 -16.80
N LYS A 8 10.60 -31.78 -16.61
CA LYS A 8 11.48 -30.78 -15.98
C LYS A 8 11.41 -29.44 -16.70
N SER A 9 11.26 -29.44 -18.02
CA SER A 9 11.18 -28.23 -18.84
C SER A 9 10.02 -27.29 -18.47
N ILE A 10 8.91 -27.83 -17.94
CA ILE A 10 7.71 -27.07 -17.60
C ILE A 10 7.51 -26.88 -16.09
N ARG A 11 8.42 -27.37 -15.25
CA ARG A 11 8.35 -27.12 -13.80
C ARG A 11 8.75 -25.68 -13.54
N PRO A 12 8.03 -24.91 -12.69
CA PRO A 12 8.27 -23.48 -12.52
C PRO A 12 9.71 -23.11 -12.18
N ARG A 13 10.36 -23.88 -11.30
CA ARG A 13 11.73 -23.58 -10.86
C ARG A 13 12.75 -23.84 -11.98
N GLU A 14 12.63 -24.98 -12.65
CA GLU A 14 13.50 -25.38 -13.74
C GLU A 14 13.28 -24.48 -14.97
N LYS A 15 12.02 -24.12 -15.28
CA LYS A 15 11.65 -23.14 -16.29
C LYS A 15 12.26 -21.76 -15.99
N ALA A 16 12.22 -21.29 -14.74
CA ALA A 16 12.85 -20.03 -14.34
C ALA A 16 14.38 -20.02 -14.54
N VAL A 17 15.04 -21.16 -14.26
CA VAL A 17 16.50 -21.28 -14.47
C VAL A 17 16.87 -21.26 -15.95
N ASN A 18 16.08 -21.92 -16.79
CA ASN A 18 16.40 -22.07 -18.22
C ASN A 18 15.98 -20.85 -19.05
N ASN A 19 14.85 -20.23 -18.71
CA ASN A 19 14.17 -19.25 -19.56
C ASN A 19 13.96 -17.88 -18.86
N GLY A 20 14.50 -17.70 -17.65
CA GLY A 20 14.31 -16.48 -16.85
C GLY A 20 13.01 -16.48 -16.03
N ILE A 21 13.01 -15.72 -14.94
CA ILE A 21 11.87 -15.63 -14.00
C ILE A 21 10.65 -14.96 -14.64
N GLU A 22 10.89 -14.07 -15.59
CA GLU A 22 9.91 -13.35 -16.41
C GLU A 22 9.12 -14.27 -17.35
N SER A 23 9.61 -15.48 -17.63
CA SER A 23 8.89 -16.47 -18.44
C SER A 23 7.74 -17.17 -17.69
N LEU A 24 7.67 -16.98 -16.37
CA LEU A 24 6.66 -17.60 -15.53
C LEU A 24 5.36 -16.79 -15.55
N SER A 25 4.24 -17.51 -15.57
CA SER A 25 2.93 -16.92 -15.27
C SER A 25 2.81 -16.54 -13.80
N ASP A 26 1.86 -15.66 -13.48
CA ASP A 26 1.53 -15.29 -12.09
C ASP A 26 1.30 -16.52 -11.19
N SER A 27 0.64 -17.54 -11.73
CA SER A 27 0.37 -18.79 -11.00
C SER A 27 1.64 -19.58 -10.71
N GLU A 28 2.62 -19.56 -11.62
CA GLU A 28 3.92 -20.20 -11.45
C GLU A 28 4.79 -19.42 -10.45
N LEU A 29 4.78 -18.09 -10.51
CA LEU A 29 5.46 -17.21 -9.55
C LEU A 29 4.93 -17.45 -8.12
N LEU A 30 3.60 -17.42 -7.94
CA LEU A 30 2.99 -17.69 -6.65
C LEU A 30 3.26 -19.13 -6.19
N ALA A 31 3.28 -20.11 -7.10
CA ALA A 31 3.62 -21.49 -6.78
C ALA A 31 5.05 -21.66 -6.24
N LEU A 32 6.01 -20.86 -6.74
CA LEU A 32 7.37 -20.82 -6.19
C LEU A 32 7.42 -20.27 -4.77
N ILE A 33 6.61 -19.23 -4.48
CA ILE A 33 6.53 -18.63 -3.13
C ILE A 33 5.96 -19.63 -2.12
N ILE A 34 4.84 -20.28 -2.44
CA ILE A 34 4.17 -21.21 -1.50
C ILE A 34 4.84 -22.60 -1.44
N LYS A 35 5.77 -22.87 -2.37
CA LYS A 35 6.63 -24.07 -2.52
C LYS A 35 5.93 -25.42 -2.72
N SER A 36 4.68 -25.57 -2.29
CA SER A 36 3.95 -26.83 -2.28
C SER A 36 2.45 -26.62 -2.37
N GLY A 37 1.74 -27.60 -2.93
CA GLY A 37 0.29 -27.63 -2.97
C GLY A 37 -0.34 -28.22 -1.71
N THR A 38 -1.46 -28.90 -1.87
CA THR A 38 -2.15 -29.69 -0.83
C THR A 38 -2.54 -31.06 -1.39
N LYS A 39 -3.10 -31.95 -0.56
CA LYS A 39 -3.49 -33.30 -1.02
C LYS A 39 -4.47 -33.19 -2.20
N GLY A 40 -4.08 -33.78 -3.33
CA GLY A 40 -4.88 -33.75 -4.57
C GLY A 40 -4.81 -32.43 -5.36
N CYS A 41 -3.95 -31.48 -4.98
CA CYS A 41 -3.82 -30.20 -5.67
C CYS A 41 -2.34 -29.74 -5.71
N SER A 42 -1.79 -29.54 -6.90
CA SER A 42 -0.40 -29.08 -7.10
C SER A 42 -0.20 -27.64 -6.58
N SER A 43 1.05 -27.19 -6.42
CA SER A 43 1.31 -25.79 -6.04
C SER A 43 0.83 -24.81 -7.10
N VAL A 44 1.00 -25.14 -8.39
CA VAL A 44 0.52 -24.33 -9.52
C VAL A 44 -1.01 -24.32 -9.57
N GLU A 45 -1.66 -25.47 -9.38
CA GLU A 45 -3.13 -25.56 -9.32
C GLU A 45 -3.70 -24.76 -8.14
N LEU A 46 -3.05 -24.81 -6.97
CA LEU A 46 -3.45 -24.04 -5.80
C LEU A 46 -3.25 -22.54 -6.02
N ALA A 47 -2.10 -22.13 -6.55
CA ALA A 47 -1.82 -20.73 -6.89
C ALA A 47 -2.82 -20.18 -7.91
N ASN A 48 -3.14 -20.94 -8.96
CA ASN A 48 -4.13 -20.56 -9.96
C ASN A 48 -5.52 -20.40 -9.35
N LYS A 49 -5.94 -21.30 -8.44
CA LYS A 49 -7.21 -21.18 -7.71
C LYS A 49 -7.27 -19.91 -6.88
N ILE A 50 -6.21 -19.59 -6.14
CA ILE A 50 -6.13 -18.38 -5.32
C ILE A 50 -6.28 -17.14 -6.22
N LEU A 51 -5.46 -17.04 -7.27
CA LEU A 51 -5.49 -15.89 -8.18
C LEU A 51 -6.85 -15.72 -8.86
N ASN A 52 -7.49 -16.80 -9.30
CA ASN A 52 -8.83 -16.72 -9.90
C ASN A 52 -9.88 -16.24 -8.88
N GLN A 53 -9.81 -16.70 -7.63
CA GLN A 53 -10.73 -16.29 -6.57
C GLN A 53 -10.48 -14.86 -6.07
N THR A 54 -9.26 -14.34 -6.20
CA THR A 54 -8.94 -12.95 -5.83
C THR A 54 -9.05 -11.96 -6.98
N GLY A 55 -9.24 -12.40 -8.22
CA GLY A 55 -9.19 -11.50 -9.38
C GLY A 55 -7.76 -11.06 -9.73
N GLY A 56 -6.80 -11.98 -9.61
CA GLY A 56 -5.38 -11.79 -9.92
C GLY A 56 -4.54 -11.28 -8.75
N ILE A 57 -3.32 -10.83 -9.06
CA ILE A 57 -2.34 -10.31 -8.09
C ILE A 57 -2.91 -9.10 -7.32
N ASN A 58 -3.64 -8.22 -8.00
CA ASN A 58 -4.20 -7.02 -7.37
C ASN A 58 -5.15 -7.34 -6.22
N GLY A 59 -5.98 -8.37 -6.34
CA GLY A 59 -6.83 -8.79 -5.22
C GLY A 59 -6.06 -9.58 -4.16
N LEU A 60 -5.04 -10.36 -4.56
CA LEU A 60 -4.17 -11.07 -3.62
C LEU A 60 -3.48 -10.10 -2.65
N MET A 61 -3.02 -8.94 -3.15
CA MET A 61 -2.38 -7.89 -2.34
C MET A 61 -3.28 -7.26 -1.28
N LYS A 62 -4.60 -7.48 -1.35
CA LYS A 62 -5.57 -6.90 -0.42
C LYS A 62 -5.91 -7.84 0.74
N LEU A 63 -5.47 -9.10 0.69
CA LEU A 63 -5.84 -10.09 1.70
C LEU A 63 -4.98 -10.01 2.96
N SER A 64 -5.62 -10.13 4.12
CA SER A 64 -4.94 -10.36 5.39
C SER A 64 -4.41 -11.79 5.51
N ILE A 65 -3.52 -12.04 6.48
CA ILE A 65 -3.04 -13.40 6.81
C ILE A 65 -4.23 -14.31 7.13
N GLN A 66 -5.22 -13.82 7.88
CA GLN A 66 -6.41 -14.58 8.24
C GLN A 66 -7.24 -14.95 7.01
N GLN A 67 -7.43 -14.02 6.06
CA GLN A 67 -8.14 -14.29 4.81
C GLN A 67 -7.37 -15.27 3.93
N LEU A 68 -6.04 -15.16 3.83
CA LEU A 68 -5.19 -16.11 3.11
C LEU A 68 -5.29 -17.53 3.69
N MET A 69 -5.42 -17.65 5.02
CA MET A 69 -5.57 -18.95 5.68
C MET A 69 -6.94 -19.63 5.44
N GLN A 70 -7.92 -18.93 4.86
CA GLN A 70 -9.20 -19.52 4.46
C GLN A 70 -9.06 -20.42 3.21
N PHE A 71 -7.99 -20.26 2.42
CA PHE A 71 -7.74 -21.11 1.27
C PHE A 71 -7.19 -22.46 1.70
N LYS A 72 -7.90 -23.54 1.34
CA LYS A 72 -7.47 -24.92 1.65
C LYS A 72 -6.07 -25.20 1.10
N GLY A 73 -5.12 -25.46 2.00
CA GLY A 73 -3.72 -25.69 1.64
C GLY A 73 -2.79 -24.52 1.92
N ILE A 74 -3.31 -23.39 2.40
CA ILE A 74 -2.56 -22.23 2.90
C ILE A 74 -2.66 -22.19 4.42
N GLY A 75 -1.63 -22.72 5.09
CA GLY A 75 -1.44 -22.52 6.53
C GLY A 75 -0.64 -21.25 6.82
N LEU A 76 -0.43 -20.95 8.09
CA LEU A 76 0.29 -19.75 8.55
C LEU A 76 1.63 -19.53 7.83
N ALA A 77 2.44 -20.58 7.64
CA ALA A 77 3.73 -20.48 6.99
C ALA A 77 3.64 -19.98 5.53
N LYS A 78 2.67 -20.46 4.76
CA LYS A 78 2.46 -20.04 3.37
C LYS A 78 1.83 -18.65 3.29
N ALA A 79 0.88 -18.35 4.19
CA ALA A 79 0.30 -17.02 4.29
C ALA A 79 1.38 -15.97 4.60
N ALA A 80 2.26 -16.25 5.56
CA ALA A 80 3.38 -15.38 5.91
C ALA A 80 4.40 -15.23 4.76
N GLN A 81 4.67 -16.28 3.98
CA GLN A 81 5.52 -16.19 2.79
C GLN A 81 4.94 -15.23 1.74
N ILE A 82 3.64 -15.38 1.43
CA ILE A 82 2.95 -14.49 0.48
C ILE A 82 3.01 -13.05 0.98
N THR A 83 2.59 -12.79 2.22
CA THR A 83 2.55 -11.43 2.74
C THR A 83 3.94 -10.80 2.86
N ALA A 84 4.97 -11.57 3.22
CA ALA A 84 6.35 -11.09 3.25
C ALA A 84 6.86 -10.71 1.85
N SER A 85 6.59 -11.53 0.83
CA SER A 85 6.95 -11.21 -0.56
C SER A 85 6.27 -9.92 -1.04
N LEU A 86 4.99 -9.73 -0.71
CA LEU A 86 4.25 -8.53 -1.08
C LEU A 86 4.72 -7.28 -0.31
N GLU A 87 5.05 -7.42 0.96
CA GLU A 87 5.60 -6.32 1.77
C GLU A 87 6.96 -5.86 1.25
N LEU A 88 7.81 -6.76 0.76
CA LEU A 88 9.07 -6.39 0.11
C LEU A 88 8.82 -5.51 -1.13
N VAL A 89 7.87 -5.90 -1.99
CA VAL A 89 7.48 -5.08 -3.16
C VAL A 89 6.96 -3.72 -2.70
N ARG A 90 6.12 -3.68 -1.66
CA ARG A 90 5.60 -2.42 -1.10
C ARG A 90 6.73 -1.50 -0.61
N ARG A 91 7.75 -2.06 0.06
CA ARG A 91 8.93 -1.31 0.52
C ARG A 91 9.80 -0.83 -0.65
N MET A 92 9.99 -1.66 -1.68
CA MET A 92 10.72 -1.27 -2.89
C MET A 92 10.05 -0.09 -3.59
N ASN A 93 8.73 -0.13 -3.76
CA ASN A 93 7.98 0.98 -4.37
C ASN A 93 8.12 2.27 -3.56
N TYR A 94 8.26 2.20 -2.24
CA TYR A 94 8.51 3.38 -1.41
C TYR A 94 9.92 3.97 -1.61
N LEU A 95 10.93 3.15 -1.87
CA LEU A 95 12.30 3.63 -2.13
C LEU A 95 12.37 4.55 -3.36
N GLU A 96 11.46 4.40 -4.33
CA GLU A 96 11.40 5.27 -5.52
C GLU A 96 11.08 6.74 -5.17
N VAL A 97 10.36 6.93 -4.06
CA VAL A 97 9.84 8.21 -3.58
C VAL A 97 10.71 8.79 -2.46
N LEU A 98 11.44 7.94 -1.74
CA LEU A 98 12.33 8.37 -0.66
C LEU A 98 13.37 9.37 -1.20
N ASN A 99 13.59 10.45 -0.46
CA ASN A 99 14.49 11.57 -0.82
C ASN A 99 14.09 12.37 -2.08
N ARG A 100 12.92 12.12 -2.68
CA ARG A 100 12.38 12.92 -3.78
C ARG A 100 11.83 14.25 -3.26
N ASP A 101 12.11 15.32 -3.98
CA ASP A 101 11.59 16.66 -3.72
C ASP A 101 10.18 16.79 -4.31
N ILE A 102 9.17 16.73 -3.43
CA ILE A 102 7.76 16.68 -3.85
C ILE A 102 7.25 17.99 -4.44
N VAL A 103 7.99 19.10 -4.31
CA VAL A 103 7.63 20.36 -4.97
C VAL A 103 8.06 20.34 -6.44
N LYS A 104 9.14 19.64 -6.76
CA LYS A 104 9.62 19.51 -8.14
C LYS A 104 8.98 18.35 -8.89
N GLU A 105 8.67 17.28 -8.17
CA GLU A 105 8.15 16.03 -8.73
C GLU A 105 6.91 15.56 -7.92
N PRO A 106 5.83 16.36 -7.82
CA PRO A 106 4.65 16.00 -7.04
C PRO A 106 3.98 14.71 -7.53
N GLU A 107 4.06 14.43 -8.83
CA GLU A 107 3.46 13.26 -9.45
C GLU A 107 4.00 11.94 -8.87
N ILE A 108 5.27 11.91 -8.45
CA ILE A 108 5.88 10.72 -7.86
C ILE A 108 5.20 10.36 -6.52
N LEU A 109 4.91 11.38 -5.69
CA LEU A 109 4.18 11.17 -4.44
C LEU A 109 2.75 10.70 -4.71
N ILE A 110 2.05 11.33 -5.66
CA ILE A 110 0.66 10.99 -6.01
C ILE A 110 0.56 9.55 -6.51
N GLU A 111 1.43 9.15 -7.44
CA GLU A 111 1.42 7.79 -7.98
C GLU A 111 1.75 6.74 -6.92
N TRP A 112 2.65 7.05 -5.99
CA TRP A 112 2.89 6.18 -4.85
C TRP A 112 1.68 6.09 -3.91
N LEU A 113 1.02 7.20 -3.58
CA LEU A 113 -0.18 7.22 -2.75
C LEU A 113 -1.32 6.41 -3.37
N LYS A 114 -1.57 6.55 -4.69
CA LYS A 114 -2.57 5.74 -5.41
C LYS A 114 -2.28 4.24 -5.31
N LYS A 115 -1.01 3.84 -5.49
CA LYS A 115 -0.58 2.44 -5.34
C LYS A 115 -0.68 1.94 -3.90
N HIS A 116 -0.34 2.77 -2.93
CA HIS A 116 -0.26 2.41 -1.51
C HIS A 116 -1.65 2.29 -0.86
N ILE A 117 -2.53 3.29 -1.05
CA ILE A 117 -3.85 3.34 -0.40
C ILE A 117 -5.05 3.46 -1.35
N GLY A 118 -4.87 3.90 -2.61
CA GLY A 118 -6.00 4.24 -3.50
C GLY A 118 -6.98 3.09 -3.80
N SER A 119 -6.50 1.84 -3.81
CA SER A 119 -7.33 0.66 -4.11
C SER A 119 -7.87 -0.09 -2.87
N LYS A 120 -7.65 0.45 -1.66
CA LYS A 120 -8.09 -0.17 -0.41
C LYS A 120 -9.61 -0.05 -0.26
N ASN A 121 -10.22 -1.09 0.30
CA ASN A 121 -11.68 -1.20 0.54
C ASN A 121 -12.13 -0.56 1.86
N GLN A 122 -11.20 0.01 2.61
CA GLN A 122 -11.41 0.75 3.85
C GLN A 122 -10.65 2.06 3.74
N GLU A 123 -10.98 3.02 4.61
CA GLU A 123 -10.29 4.30 4.67
C GLU A 123 -8.95 4.14 5.37
N TYR A 124 -7.87 4.43 4.67
CA TYR A 124 -6.50 4.49 5.19
C TYR A 124 -6.07 5.94 5.19
N PHE A 125 -5.48 6.40 6.29
CA PHE A 125 -4.84 7.69 6.38
C PHE A 125 -3.33 7.51 6.47
N VAL A 126 -2.58 8.39 5.82
CA VAL A 126 -1.13 8.32 5.72
C VAL A 126 -0.57 9.69 6.04
N VAL A 127 0.46 9.72 6.87
CA VAL A 127 1.26 10.92 7.12
C VAL A 127 2.60 10.74 6.46
N VAL A 128 2.98 11.67 5.59
CA VAL A 128 4.27 11.72 4.89
C VAL A 128 5.12 12.80 5.54
N PHE A 129 6.34 12.44 5.92
CA PHE A 129 7.30 13.31 6.59
C PHE A 129 8.27 13.90 5.60
N LEU A 130 8.50 15.21 5.68
CA LEU A 130 9.40 15.94 4.80
C LEU A 130 10.51 16.64 5.60
N ASN A 131 11.67 16.79 4.98
CA ASN A 131 12.71 17.71 5.47
C ASN A 131 12.51 19.15 4.94
N ASN A 132 13.41 20.07 5.32
CA ASN A 132 13.37 21.47 4.89
C ASN A 132 13.49 21.68 3.37
N LYS A 133 14.05 20.72 2.64
CA LYS A 133 14.17 20.70 1.18
C LYS A 133 12.95 20.05 0.49
N ASN A 134 11.85 19.84 1.21
CA ASN A 134 10.65 19.14 0.74
C ASN A 134 10.91 17.70 0.29
N GLN A 135 11.99 17.08 0.79
CA GLN A 135 12.29 15.70 0.46
C GLN A 135 11.60 14.76 1.43
N ILE A 136 11.02 13.68 0.91
CA ILE A 136 10.39 12.65 1.75
C ILE A 136 11.46 11.92 2.57
N THR A 137 11.29 11.92 3.89
CA THR A 137 12.15 11.23 4.85
C THR A 137 11.49 10.01 5.48
N GLY A 138 10.17 9.90 5.40
CA GLY A 138 9.41 8.82 6.01
C GLY A 138 7.92 8.90 5.71
N TYR A 139 7.16 7.90 6.16
CA TYR A 139 5.72 7.95 6.30
C TYR A 139 5.26 7.04 7.44
N THR A 140 4.03 7.25 7.91
CA THR A 140 3.33 6.36 8.84
C THR A 140 1.89 6.18 8.36
N ASP A 141 1.41 4.93 8.37
CA ASP A 141 0.01 4.61 8.14
C ASP A 141 -0.78 4.76 9.45
N ILE A 142 -1.80 5.60 9.45
CA ILE A 142 -2.79 5.77 10.52
C ILE A 142 -4.10 5.14 10.03
N TYR A 143 -4.47 4.00 10.59
CA TYR A 143 -5.63 3.26 10.13
C TYR A 143 -6.93 3.78 10.78
N LYS A 144 -7.92 4.18 9.98
CA LYS A 144 -9.29 4.43 10.44
C LYS A 144 -10.08 3.11 10.41
N GLY A 145 -10.24 2.47 11.56
CA GLY A 145 -11.08 1.27 11.68
C GLY A 145 -12.55 1.50 11.34
N SER A 146 -13.24 0.44 10.94
CA SER A 146 -14.67 0.50 10.59
C SER A 146 -15.57 0.70 11.81
N SER A 147 -16.60 1.53 11.65
CA SER A 147 -17.84 1.68 12.43
C SER A 147 -17.91 2.79 13.49
N ASN A 148 -16.79 3.33 13.99
CA ASN A 148 -16.82 4.52 14.85
C ASN A 148 -15.72 5.46 14.37
N SER A 149 -16.14 6.58 13.79
CA SER A 149 -15.29 7.67 13.32
C SER A 149 -14.49 8.27 14.46
N VAL A 150 -13.41 7.61 14.87
CA VAL A 150 -12.36 8.28 15.62
C VAL A 150 -11.71 9.21 14.61
N ALA A 151 -12.12 10.48 14.66
CA ALA A 151 -11.51 11.54 13.89
C ALA A 151 -10.01 11.50 14.13
N ILE A 152 -9.22 11.63 13.07
CA ILE A 152 -7.76 11.66 13.18
C ILE A 152 -7.39 12.80 14.11
N ASN A 153 -6.64 12.45 15.15
CA ASN A 153 -6.22 13.42 16.14
C ASN A 153 -4.91 14.06 15.72
N ALA A 154 -4.86 15.39 15.74
CA ALA A 154 -3.62 16.14 15.49
C ALA A 154 -2.45 15.68 16.38
N ALA A 155 -2.73 15.30 17.63
CA ALA A 155 -1.72 14.79 18.54
C ALA A 155 -1.02 13.53 18.00
N GLU A 156 -1.76 12.65 17.33
CA GLU A 156 -1.18 11.43 16.74
C GLU A 156 -0.28 11.75 15.54
N VAL A 157 -0.78 12.59 14.62
CA VAL A 157 -0.03 13.04 13.43
C VAL A 157 1.28 13.72 13.83
N PHE A 158 1.21 14.70 14.74
CA PHE A 158 2.38 15.48 15.12
C PHE A 158 3.30 14.77 16.10
N SER A 159 2.80 13.84 16.92
CA SER A 159 3.67 12.95 17.72
C SER A 159 4.57 12.11 16.82
N GLU A 160 4.01 11.52 15.76
CA GLU A 160 4.81 10.78 14.77
C GLU A 160 5.74 11.69 13.99
N ALA A 161 5.30 12.88 13.57
CA ALA A 161 6.14 13.85 12.89
C ALA A 161 7.38 14.23 13.70
N ILE A 162 7.21 14.50 15.00
CA ILE A 162 8.30 14.86 15.91
C ILE A 162 9.25 13.69 16.12
N LYS A 163 8.74 12.47 16.37
CA LYS A 163 9.58 11.26 16.51
C LYS A 163 10.43 10.96 15.27
N LYS A 164 10.03 11.48 14.11
CA LYS A 164 10.68 11.29 12.81
C LYS A 164 11.48 12.52 12.37
N ASP A 165 11.66 13.50 13.26
CA ASP A 165 12.35 14.78 12.99
C ASP A 165 11.81 15.51 11.74
N ALA A 166 10.52 15.34 11.46
CA ALA A 166 9.87 15.91 10.30
C ALA A 166 9.84 17.44 10.43
N GLN A 167 10.26 18.12 9.36
CA GLN A 167 10.22 19.58 9.29
C GLN A 167 8.89 20.06 8.72
N LYS A 168 8.23 19.23 7.90
CA LYS A 168 6.92 19.49 7.31
C LYS A 168 6.18 18.17 7.15
N VAL A 169 4.86 18.23 7.02
CA VAL A 169 4.03 17.04 6.79
C VAL A 169 3.09 17.21 5.60
N ILE A 170 2.82 16.10 4.92
CA ILE A 170 1.68 15.94 4.02
C ILE A 170 0.81 14.85 4.61
N ILE A 171 -0.50 15.02 4.56
CA ILE A 171 -1.44 13.96 4.91
C ILE A 171 -2.15 13.47 3.66
N ALA A 172 -2.56 12.20 3.66
CA ALA A 172 -3.34 11.65 2.58
C ALA A 172 -4.32 10.59 3.06
N HIS A 173 -5.44 10.43 2.37
CA HIS A 173 -6.32 9.27 2.57
C HIS A 173 -7.02 8.82 1.31
N ASN A 174 -7.56 7.60 1.34
CA ASN A 174 -8.40 7.08 0.28
C ASN A 174 -9.88 7.05 0.70
N HIS A 175 -10.78 7.34 -0.22
CA HIS A 175 -12.19 7.02 -0.04
C HIS A 175 -12.51 5.66 -0.66
N PRO A 176 -13.07 4.70 0.10
CA PRO A 176 -13.50 3.41 -0.47
C PRO A 176 -14.49 3.55 -1.62
N SER A 177 -15.30 4.63 -1.59
CA SER A 177 -16.26 4.99 -2.63
C SER A 177 -15.62 5.46 -3.95
N GLN A 178 -14.30 5.67 -3.97
CA GLN A 178 -13.51 6.17 -5.10
C GLN A 178 -13.80 7.63 -5.53
N PHE A 179 -14.70 8.33 -4.83
CA PHE A 179 -14.90 9.77 -5.01
C PHE A 179 -13.80 10.55 -4.28
N ILE A 180 -13.13 11.47 -4.97
CA ILE A 180 -12.02 12.26 -4.43
C ILE A 180 -12.45 13.60 -3.82
N GLU A 181 -13.73 13.98 -3.96
CA GLU A 181 -14.23 15.22 -3.37
C GLU A 181 -14.22 15.13 -1.83
N PRO A 182 -13.69 16.14 -1.13
CA PRO A 182 -13.63 16.13 0.32
C PRO A 182 -15.01 16.25 0.97
N SER A 183 -15.18 15.56 2.08
CA SER A 183 -16.31 15.74 2.98
C SER A 183 -16.11 16.95 3.91
N ILE A 184 -17.19 17.37 4.59
CA ILE A 184 -17.12 18.37 5.66
C ILE A 184 -16.17 17.93 6.79
N ALA A 185 -16.09 16.62 7.05
CA ALA A 185 -15.19 16.07 8.06
C ALA A 185 -13.72 16.20 7.62
N ASP A 186 -13.43 16.04 6.33
CA ASP A 186 -12.09 16.21 5.76
C ASP A 186 -11.67 17.68 5.85
N ASP A 187 -12.55 18.61 5.46
CA ASP A 187 -12.29 20.06 5.58
C ASP A 187 -11.99 20.45 7.04
N LYS A 188 -12.78 19.95 8.00
CA LYS A 188 -12.55 20.19 9.43
C LYS A 188 -11.23 19.61 9.93
N THR A 189 -10.91 18.37 9.53
CA THR A 189 -9.67 17.69 9.90
C THR A 189 -8.47 18.45 9.35
N THR A 190 -8.53 18.85 8.07
CA THR A 190 -7.50 19.65 7.40
C THR A 190 -7.23 20.94 8.16
N TYR A 191 -8.28 21.67 8.51
CA TYR A 191 -8.15 22.93 9.25
C TYR A 191 -7.50 22.71 10.62
N GLN A 192 -7.95 21.71 11.38
CA GLN A 192 -7.38 21.38 12.69
C GLN A 192 -5.90 21.02 12.59
N LEU A 193 -5.51 20.22 11.61
CA LEU A 193 -4.11 19.82 11.38
C LEU A 193 -3.25 21.00 10.92
N GLN A 194 -3.78 21.91 10.10
CA GLN A 194 -3.07 23.12 9.70
C GLN A 194 -2.77 24.00 10.92
N GLN A 195 -3.77 24.24 11.78
CA GLN A 195 -3.56 25.04 13.00
C GLN A 195 -2.54 24.39 13.94
N ALA A 196 -2.64 23.08 14.14
CA ALA A 196 -1.68 22.35 14.96
C ALA A 196 -0.26 22.39 14.37
N GLY A 197 -0.12 22.25 13.06
CA GLY A 197 1.19 22.32 12.39
C GLY A 197 1.89 23.66 12.57
N ILE A 198 1.13 24.76 12.55
CA ILE A 198 1.67 26.10 12.87
C ILE A 198 2.17 26.14 14.31
N LEU A 199 1.36 25.69 15.27
CA LEU A 199 1.72 25.71 16.69
C LEU A 199 2.94 24.84 17.02
N MET A 200 3.07 23.69 16.33
CA MET A 200 4.16 22.74 16.53
C MET A 200 5.41 23.07 15.69
N ASN A 201 5.37 24.12 14.86
CA ASN A 201 6.42 24.47 13.89
C ASN A 201 6.75 23.32 12.91
N VAL A 202 5.72 22.57 12.51
CA VAL A 202 5.77 21.51 11.49
C VAL A 202 4.58 21.73 10.56
N PRO A 203 4.69 22.63 9.55
CA PRO A 203 3.55 23.00 8.73
C PRO A 203 2.98 21.82 7.92
N LEU A 204 1.65 21.82 7.79
CA LEU A 204 0.92 20.96 6.87
C LEU A 204 1.01 21.55 5.46
N ILE A 205 1.69 20.84 4.56
CA ILE A 205 1.96 21.29 3.19
C ILE A 205 0.80 20.98 2.26
N ASP A 206 0.21 19.80 2.42
CA ASP A 206 -0.95 19.39 1.63
C ASP A 206 -1.77 18.34 2.36
N HIS A 207 -3.03 18.23 1.94
CA HIS A 207 -3.92 17.12 2.22
C HIS A 207 -4.37 16.53 0.88
N ILE A 208 -4.03 15.27 0.65
CA ILE A 208 -4.25 14.59 -0.62
C ILE A 208 -5.30 13.48 -0.44
N ILE A 209 -6.40 13.55 -1.17
CA ILE A 209 -7.39 12.46 -1.23
C ILE A 209 -7.12 11.67 -2.51
N VAL A 210 -6.89 10.36 -2.42
CA VAL A 210 -6.62 9.52 -3.60
C VAL A 210 -7.71 8.47 -3.83
N SER A 211 -7.96 8.16 -5.09
CA SER A 211 -8.68 6.97 -5.53
C SER A 211 -7.73 6.04 -6.30
N PHE A 212 -8.27 5.03 -6.99
CA PHE A 212 -7.50 4.16 -7.86
C PHE A 212 -6.74 4.91 -8.96
N ASP A 213 -7.35 5.92 -9.59
CA ASP A 213 -6.80 6.63 -10.75
C ASP A 213 -6.73 8.16 -10.60
N SER A 214 -7.42 8.71 -9.61
CA SER A 214 -7.62 10.16 -9.45
C SER A 214 -7.13 10.64 -8.08
N TYR A 215 -6.98 11.96 -7.93
CA TYR A 215 -6.65 12.57 -6.66
C TYR A 215 -7.23 13.99 -6.53
N TYR A 216 -7.34 14.46 -5.29
CA TYR A 216 -7.64 15.84 -4.92
C TYR A 216 -6.54 16.36 -4.02
N SER A 217 -5.95 17.51 -4.35
CA SER A 217 -5.00 18.23 -3.50
C SER A 217 -5.64 19.50 -2.93
N TYR A 218 -5.62 19.65 -1.61
CA TYR A 218 -6.09 20.87 -0.96
C TYR A 218 -5.19 22.07 -1.29
N ALA A 219 -3.87 21.87 -1.43
CA ALA A 219 -2.92 22.90 -1.81
C ALA A 219 -3.17 23.41 -3.23
N GLU A 220 -3.36 22.51 -4.22
CA GLU A 220 -3.66 22.89 -5.60
C GLU A 220 -4.98 23.66 -5.73
N LYS A 221 -5.97 23.32 -4.89
CA LYS A 221 -7.25 24.03 -4.83
C LYS A 221 -7.19 25.32 -3.99
N GLY A 222 -6.02 25.69 -3.48
CA GLY A 222 -5.79 26.91 -2.71
C GLY A 222 -6.45 26.92 -1.32
N LYS A 223 -6.87 25.75 -0.82
CA LYS A 223 -7.50 25.57 0.49
C LYS A 223 -6.49 25.45 1.64
N ILE A 224 -5.25 25.06 1.35
CA ILE A 224 -4.12 25.12 2.28
C ILE A 224 -3.16 26.22 1.82
N ARG A 225 -2.66 26.99 2.79
CA ARG A 225 -1.57 27.95 2.63
C ARG A 225 -0.61 27.76 3.80
N TYR A 226 0.70 27.78 3.53
CA TYR A 226 1.76 27.55 4.51
C TYR A 226 2.90 28.54 4.29
#